data_AF-A0A1B6FTT2-F1
#
_entry.id   AF-A0A1B6FTT2-F1
#
_cell.length_a   1.000
_cell.length_b   1.000
_cell.length_c   1.000
_cell.angle_alpha   90.00
_cell.angle_beta   90.00
_cell.angle_gamma   90.00
#
_symmetry.space_group_name_H-M   'P 1'
#
loop_
_entity.id
_entity.type
_entity.pdbx_description
1 polymer ?
#
loop_
_entity_poly.entity_id
_entity_poly.type
_entity_poly.pdbx_seq_one_letter_code
_entity_poly.pdbx_strand_id
1 'polypeptide(L)'
;YDLNSKQLFDMAYEGKFTDRNPSLRAAGLLSFKENEKIQDCFVHEVNENEASPFFCQTGPADYKLPHPRVDIYKGFHSDMKECLQPEVDHSFCDVLDKEFKETVYDSYWKKPTGRVADQDPMLPAGMEYDKECFGRPTLRDVTVAELVSPAKSYLDVMKQSRVGHEMYKKTHDDYDPGEQIQRNFVEPFKHNLVWGKNTSCDPQGGCIKKVMTMKSDEDILVSKVLSDHRHRTKHLVG
;
A
#
# COMPACT_ATOMS: atom_id res chain seq x y z
N TYR A 1 16.63 21.88 -36.15
CA TYR A 1 16.04 22.55 -34.98
C TYR A 1 15.76 21.47 -33.96
N ASP A 2 16.68 21.29 -33.03
CA ASP A 2 16.69 20.22 -32.04
C ASP A 2 15.56 20.39 -31.03
N LEU A 3 14.63 19.43 -31.00
CA LEU A 3 13.56 19.33 -30.00
C LEU A 3 14.02 18.48 -28.80
N ASN A 4 15.22 18.76 -28.30
CA ASN A 4 15.78 18.14 -27.09
C ASN A 4 15.81 19.13 -25.92
N SER A 5 14.63 19.62 -25.53
CA SER A 5 14.44 20.27 -24.24
C SER A 5 13.15 19.75 -23.60
N LYS A 6 13.09 18.44 -23.35
CA LYS A 6 12.22 17.95 -22.29
C LYS A 6 12.84 18.41 -20.98
N GLN A 7 12.30 19.51 -20.43
CA GLN A 7 12.47 19.82 -19.02
C GLN A 7 12.03 18.58 -18.24
N LEU A 8 12.99 17.78 -17.80
CA LEU A 8 12.80 16.79 -16.77
C LEU A 8 12.57 17.59 -15.49
N PHE A 9 11.30 17.79 -15.15
CA PHE A 9 10.92 18.22 -13.81
C PHE A 9 11.12 17.00 -12.91
N ASP A 10 12.21 17.00 -12.14
CA ASP A 10 12.39 16.04 -11.04
C ASP A 10 11.21 16.24 -10.08
N MET A 11 10.28 15.29 -10.09
CA MET A 11 9.12 15.35 -9.22
C MET A 11 9.56 14.95 -7.81
N ALA A 12 9.15 15.72 -6.80
CA ALA A 12 9.45 15.49 -5.38
C ALA A 12 9.11 14.07 -4.83
N TYR A 13 8.46 13.21 -5.63
CA TYR A 13 8.02 11.86 -5.31
C TYR A 13 8.58 10.77 -6.24
N GLU A 14 9.59 11.09 -7.05
CA GLU A 14 10.19 10.15 -7.98
C GLU A 14 10.63 8.85 -7.26
N GLY A 15 10.15 7.71 -7.77
CA GLY A 15 10.43 6.38 -7.21
C GLY A 15 9.63 5.97 -5.96
N LYS A 16 8.84 6.85 -5.34
CA LYS A 16 8.07 6.53 -4.11
C LYS A 16 6.65 6.05 -4.37
N PHE A 17 6.02 6.55 -5.43
CA PHE A 17 4.66 6.17 -5.81
C PHE A 17 4.62 5.93 -7.32
N THR A 18 4.17 4.75 -7.75
CA THR A 18 3.85 4.48 -9.15
C THR A 18 2.51 5.11 -9.49
N ASP A 19 2.51 6.16 -10.31
CA ASP A 19 1.28 6.76 -10.82
C ASP A 19 0.48 5.73 -11.63
N ARG A 20 -0.81 5.57 -11.28
CA ARG A 20 -1.72 4.64 -11.94
C ARG A 20 -2.31 5.21 -13.22
N ASN A 21 -2.21 6.53 -13.46
CA ASN A 21 -2.67 7.16 -14.68
C ASN A 21 -1.74 8.30 -15.13
N PRO A 22 -0.68 7.99 -15.91
CA PRO A 22 0.32 8.98 -16.34
C PRO A 22 -0.21 10.06 -17.31
N SER A 23 -1.47 9.97 -17.75
CA SER A 23 -2.08 10.98 -18.62
C SER A 23 -2.73 12.14 -17.85
N LEU A 24 -2.97 11.99 -16.55
CA LEU A 24 -3.61 13.02 -15.72
C LEU A 24 -2.55 13.86 -15.01
N ARG A 25 -2.42 15.12 -15.41
CA ARG A 25 -1.54 16.08 -14.71
C ARG A 25 -2.18 16.45 -13.36
N ALA A 26 -1.47 16.27 -12.26
CA ALA A 26 -1.92 16.71 -10.95
C ALA A 26 -2.13 18.24 -10.95
N ALA A 27 -3.32 18.69 -10.55
CA ALA A 27 -3.65 20.11 -10.45
C ALA A 27 -3.25 20.62 -9.06
N GLY A 28 -2.13 21.34 -8.96
CA GLY A 28 -1.67 21.96 -7.73
C GLY A 28 -0.38 22.77 -7.93
N LEU A 29 -0.19 23.81 -7.13
CA LEU A 29 1.07 24.55 -7.07
C LEU A 29 1.99 23.85 -6.05
N LEU A 30 3.15 23.37 -6.47
CA LEU A 30 4.16 22.86 -5.54
C LEU A 30 4.86 24.07 -4.90
N SER A 31 4.70 24.24 -3.59
CA SER A 31 5.34 25.33 -2.82
C SER A 31 6.75 24.98 -2.33
N PHE A 32 7.27 23.80 -2.70
CA PHE A 32 8.57 23.32 -2.27
C PHE A 32 9.66 23.79 -3.24
N LYS A 33 10.75 24.35 -2.72
CA LYS A 33 11.94 24.64 -3.52
C LYS A 33 12.70 23.33 -3.75
N GLU A 34 13.06 23.04 -4.99
CA GLU A 34 13.56 21.73 -5.45
C GLU A 34 14.84 21.23 -4.74
N ASN A 35 15.61 22.11 -4.08
CA ASN A 35 16.96 21.79 -3.59
C ASN A 35 17.16 21.93 -2.07
N GLU A 36 16.12 22.12 -1.26
CA GLU A 36 16.28 22.20 0.20
C GLU A 36 16.10 20.81 0.82
N LYS A 37 17.20 20.14 1.18
CA LYS A 37 17.14 18.86 1.90
C LYS A 37 17.19 19.12 3.40
N ILE A 38 16.36 18.40 4.16
CA ILE A 38 16.33 18.46 5.62
C ILE A 38 17.71 18.20 6.25
N GLN A 39 18.55 17.38 5.61
CA GLN A 39 19.93 17.12 6.04
C GLN A 39 20.79 18.40 6.13
N ASP A 40 20.54 19.39 5.26
CA ASP A 40 21.30 20.63 5.21
C ASP A 40 20.93 21.54 6.40
N CYS A 41 19.73 21.37 6.98
CA CYS A 41 19.31 22.05 8.21
C CYS A 41 19.95 21.49 9.49
N PHE A 42 20.55 20.30 9.43
CA PHE A 42 21.26 19.68 10.56
C PHE A 42 22.77 19.96 10.57
N VAL A 43 23.29 20.58 9.51
CA VAL A 43 24.67 21.04 9.45
C VAL A 43 24.72 22.44 10.06
N HIS A 44 25.07 22.53 11.33
CA HIS A 44 25.57 23.80 11.86
C HIS A 44 26.95 24.04 11.25
N GLU A 45 27.03 24.93 10.26
CA GLU A 45 28.31 25.46 9.80
C GLU A 45 28.92 26.24 10.97
N VAL A 46 29.90 25.62 11.63
CA VAL A 46 30.74 26.31 12.60
C VAL A 46 31.61 27.27 11.80
N ASN A 47 31.21 28.53 11.72
CA ASN A 47 32.07 29.60 11.21
C ASN A 47 33.36 29.58 12.04
N GLU A 48 34.53 29.49 11.40
CA GLU A 48 35.83 29.45 12.09
C GLU A 48 36.06 30.67 13.02
N ASN A 49 35.35 31.77 12.75
CA ASN A 49 35.39 32.99 13.56
C ASN A 49 34.51 32.96 14.82
N GLU A 50 33.70 31.91 15.04
CA GLU A 50 32.85 31.73 16.23
C GLU A 50 33.18 30.44 17.02
N ALA A 51 34.18 29.68 16.57
CA ALA A 51 34.64 28.46 17.22
C ALA A 51 35.53 28.74 18.46
N SER A 52 34.99 29.43 19.47
CA SER A 52 35.56 29.33 20.81
C SER A 52 35.15 27.99 21.41
N PRO A 53 36.09 27.12 21.85
CA PRO A 53 35.74 25.84 22.43
C PRO A 53 34.91 26.06 23.69
N PHE A 54 33.72 25.45 23.72
CA PHE A 54 32.95 25.24 24.93
C PHE A 54 33.77 24.37 25.89
N PHE A 55 34.66 25.00 26.66
CA PHE A 55 35.20 24.37 27.86
C PHE A 55 34.06 24.26 28.87
N CYS A 56 33.62 23.04 29.10
CA CYS A 56 32.81 22.67 30.25
C CYS A 56 33.52 23.13 31.53
N GLN A 57 32.99 24.16 32.19
CA GLN A 57 33.40 24.60 33.52
C GLN A 57 32.91 23.63 34.60
N THR A 58 33.32 22.37 34.54
CA THR A 58 32.92 21.36 35.54
C THR A 58 34.14 20.83 36.28
N GLY A 59 34.37 21.41 37.46
CA GLY A 59 35.14 20.84 38.56
C GLY A 59 35.28 21.83 39.72
N PRO A 60 34.65 21.61 40.90
CA PRO A 60 34.94 22.45 42.06
C PRO A 60 36.34 22.13 42.60
N ALA A 61 37.13 23.16 42.86
CA ALA A 61 38.58 23.09 43.12
C ALA A 61 39.01 22.55 44.50
N ASP A 62 38.10 22.00 45.32
CA ASP A 62 38.39 21.66 46.72
C ASP A 62 37.95 20.24 47.13
N TYR A 63 38.66 19.20 46.66
CA TYR A 63 38.59 17.88 47.31
C TYR A 63 39.89 17.61 48.08
N LYS A 64 39.81 17.49 49.41
CA LYS A 64 40.95 17.07 50.26
C LYS A 64 40.81 15.59 50.60
N LEU A 65 41.88 14.82 50.37
CA LEU A 65 41.94 13.39 50.73
C LEU A 65 41.93 13.20 52.26
N PRO A 66 41.31 12.12 52.77
CA PRO A 66 41.25 11.84 54.21
C PRO A 66 42.61 11.42 54.80
N HIS A 67 42.82 11.72 56.08
CA HIS A 67 44.05 11.40 56.84
C HIS A 67 44.18 9.89 57.10
N PRO A 68 45.40 9.32 57.13
CA PRO A 68 45.61 7.89 57.40
C PRO A 68 45.21 7.52 58.83
N ARG A 69 44.58 6.35 59.00
CA ARG A 69 44.18 5.81 60.33
C ARG A 69 45.39 5.16 61.02
N VAL A 70 45.67 5.57 62.25
CA VAL A 70 46.60 4.89 63.16
C VAL A 70 45.85 3.81 63.93
N ASP A 71 46.39 2.59 63.97
CA ASP A 71 45.75 1.42 64.58
C ASP A 71 45.93 1.43 66.12
N ILE A 72 44.82 1.56 66.85
CA ILE A 72 44.80 1.88 68.30
C ILE A 72 44.95 0.61 69.17
N TYR A 73 44.97 -0.59 68.56
CA TYR A 73 44.84 -1.87 69.26
C TYR A 73 46.12 -2.74 69.32
N LYS A 74 47.30 -2.13 69.31
CA LYS A 74 48.59 -2.86 69.41
C LYS A 74 49.03 -2.98 70.88
N GLY A 75 48.46 -3.94 71.63
CA GLY A 75 48.73 -4.18 73.06
C GLY A 75 49.38 -5.55 73.36
N PHE A 76 49.74 -5.82 74.62
CA PHE A 76 50.56 -6.98 75.09
C PHE A 76 49.91 -8.39 74.94
N HIS A 77 48.65 -8.47 74.51
CA HIS A 77 47.90 -9.73 74.29
C HIS A 77 47.05 -9.66 73.01
N SER A 78 47.57 -9.07 71.92
CA SER A 78 46.85 -8.94 70.65
C SER A 78 46.94 -10.16 69.73
N ASP A 79 47.68 -11.21 70.12
CA ASP A 79 48.08 -12.33 69.25
C ASP A 79 46.89 -13.22 68.81
N MET A 80 45.76 -13.18 69.52
CA MET A 80 44.54 -13.90 69.11
C MET A 80 43.85 -13.27 67.88
N LYS A 81 44.14 -12.00 67.57
CA LYS A 81 43.52 -11.31 66.44
C LYS A 81 43.89 -11.99 65.11
N GLU A 82 45.13 -12.45 64.99
CA GLU A 82 45.67 -13.09 63.78
C GLU A 82 45.02 -14.46 63.49
N CYS A 83 44.65 -15.20 64.55
CA CYS A 83 43.95 -16.49 64.41
C CYS A 83 42.47 -16.34 64.04
N LEU A 84 41.78 -15.32 64.58
CA LEU A 84 40.36 -15.07 64.32
C LEU A 84 40.14 -14.31 63.00
N GLN A 85 41.09 -13.45 62.66
CA GLN A 85 41.09 -12.64 61.47
C GLN A 85 42.46 -12.80 60.81
N PRO A 86 42.59 -13.68 59.79
CA PRO A 86 43.85 -13.81 59.07
C PRO A 86 44.26 -12.44 58.55
N GLU A 87 45.58 -12.20 58.47
CA GLU A 87 46.10 -10.95 57.93
C GLU A 87 45.45 -10.69 56.56
N VAL A 88 44.72 -9.58 56.48
CA VAL A 88 44.10 -9.14 55.24
C VAL A 88 45.22 -8.49 54.45
N ASP A 89 45.59 -9.07 53.32
CA ASP A 89 46.59 -8.46 52.45
C ASP A 89 46.11 -7.08 52.01
N HIS A 90 46.83 -6.04 52.46
CA HIS A 90 46.44 -4.65 52.19
C HIS A 90 47.06 -4.12 50.90
N SER A 91 48.09 -4.80 50.39
CA SER A 91 48.75 -4.40 49.16
C SER A 91 48.09 -5.10 47.97
N PHE A 92 47.83 -4.33 46.92
CA PHE A 92 47.26 -4.85 45.68
C PHE A 92 48.10 -6.00 45.08
N CYS A 93 49.42 -5.96 45.28
CA CYS A 93 50.34 -6.98 44.80
C CYS A 93 50.12 -8.34 45.48
N ASP A 94 49.89 -8.35 46.79
CA ASP A 94 49.69 -9.59 47.55
C ASP A 94 48.34 -10.25 47.21
N VAL A 95 47.31 -9.43 47.00
CA VAL A 95 46.00 -9.88 46.51
C VAL A 95 46.14 -10.52 45.13
N LEU A 96 46.83 -9.84 44.21
CA LEU A 96 47.09 -10.38 42.88
C LEU A 96 47.88 -11.69 42.92
N ASP A 97 48.91 -11.79 43.76
CA ASP A 97 49.72 -13.00 43.90
C ASP A 97 48.91 -14.19 44.42
N LYS A 98 47.95 -13.95 45.34
CA LYS A 98 47.00 -14.99 45.77
C LYS A 98 46.05 -15.39 44.66
N GLU A 99 45.45 -14.42 43.97
CA GLU A 99 44.55 -14.69 42.84
C GLU A 99 45.28 -15.46 41.72
N PHE A 100 46.50 -15.07 41.37
CA PHE A 100 47.31 -15.78 40.36
C PHE A 100 47.67 -17.21 40.77
N LYS A 101 48.00 -17.44 42.05
CA LYS A 101 48.23 -18.81 42.56
C LYS A 101 46.95 -19.64 42.57
N GLU A 102 45.80 -18.99 42.76
CA GLU A 102 44.49 -19.62 42.77
C GLU A 102 43.93 -19.90 41.36
N THR A 103 44.44 -19.24 40.31
CA THR A 103 44.03 -19.52 38.91
C THR A 103 44.23 -20.97 38.47
N VAL A 104 45.14 -21.70 39.10
CA VAL A 104 45.35 -23.15 38.84
C VAL A 104 44.13 -23.97 39.30
N TYR A 105 43.42 -23.48 40.32
CA TYR A 105 42.18 -24.08 40.83
C TYR A 105 40.92 -23.56 40.11
N ASP A 106 41.03 -22.49 39.32
CA ASP A 106 39.96 -22.00 38.45
C ASP A 106 39.75 -22.97 37.29
N SER A 107 38.98 -24.02 37.56
CA SER A 107 38.58 -24.96 36.53
C SER A 107 37.65 -24.29 35.52
N TYR A 108 37.64 -24.82 34.29
CA TYR A 108 36.72 -24.41 33.24
C TYR A 108 35.24 -24.45 33.68
N TRP A 109 34.91 -25.41 34.57
CA TRP A 109 33.56 -25.73 35.01
C TRP A 109 33.15 -25.07 36.33
N LYS A 110 34.11 -24.69 37.18
CA LYS A 110 33.86 -24.04 38.47
C LYS A 110 34.40 -22.62 38.40
N LYS A 111 33.52 -21.70 38.02
CA LYS A 111 33.78 -20.26 38.03
C LYS A 111 33.29 -19.64 39.34
N PRO A 112 33.84 -18.48 39.74
CA PRO A 112 33.39 -17.78 40.94
C PRO A 112 31.90 -17.44 40.86
N THR A 113 31.27 -17.32 42.03
CA THR A 113 29.85 -17.02 42.16
C THR A 113 29.46 -15.80 41.33
N GLY A 114 28.46 -15.96 40.46
CA GLY A 114 27.98 -14.90 39.57
C GLY A 114 28.63 -14.85 38.19
N ARG A 115 29.63 -15.70 37.90
CA ARG A 115 30.15 -15.89 36.55
C ARG A 115 29.68 -17.23 35.97
N VAL A 116 29.34 -17.22 34.69
CA VAL A 116 28.98 -18.42 33.94
C VAL A 116 30.27 -19.16 33.57
N ALA A 117 30.20 -20.49 33.51
CA ALA A 117 31.28 -21.31 32.97
C ALA A 117 31.54 -20.91 31.51
N ASP A 118 32.80 -20.90 31.12
CA ASP A 118 33.17 -20.61 29.74
C ASP A 118 32.56 -21.68 28.81
N GLN A 119 31.84 -21.23 27.77
CA GLN A 119 31.09 -22.11 26.87
C GLN A 119 31.80 -22.31 25.52
N ASP A 120 32.85 -21.55 25.22
CA ASP A 120 33.56 -21.55 23.94
C ASP A 120 33.92 -22.95 23.39
N PRO A 121 34.43 -23.92 24.17
CA PRO A 121 34.80 -25.24 23.67
C PRO A 121 33.61 -26.14 23.39
N MET A 122 32.41 -25.76 23.84
CA MET A 122 31.18 -26.47 23.51
C MET A 122 30.46 -25.87 22.30
N LEU A 123 30.93 -24.73 21.76
CA LEU A 123 30.35 -24.17 20.56
C LEU A 123 30.78 -24.98 19.32
N PRO A 124 29.88 -25.12 18.33
CA PRO A 124 30.23 -25.65 17.02
C PRO A 124 31.40 -24.88 16.38
N ALA A 125 32.22 -25.58 15.62
CA ALA A 125 33.38 -24.97 14.97
C ALA A 125 32.97 -23.79 14.07
N GLY A 126 33.56 -22.63 14.32
CA GLY A 126 33.31 -21.39 13.57
C GLY A 126 32.16 -20.52 14.09
N MET A 127 31.48 -20.95 15.16
CA MET A 127 30.43 -20.17 15.81
C MET A 127 31.01 -19.22 16.85
N GLU A 128 30.65 -17.94 16.81
CA GLU A 128 31.12 -16.91 17.75
C GLU A 128 29.95 -16.33 18.55
N TYR A 129 30.03 -16.40 19.89
CA TYR A 129 28.93 -16.05 20.79
C TYR A 129 28.51 -14.57 20.70
N ASP A 130 29.45 -13.67 20.38
CA ASP A 130 29.20 -12.23 20.27
C ASP A 130 28.57 -11.81 18.93
N LYS A 131 28.71 -12.64 17.89
CA LYS A 131 28.29 -12.27 16.52
C LYS A 131 27.00 -12.93 16.08
N GLU A 132 26.69 -14.10 16.63
CA GLU A 132 25.56 -14.90 16.18
C GLU A 132 24.39 -14.86 17.16
N CYS A 133 23.18 -14.73 16.61
CA CYS A 133 21.96 -14.84 17.41
C CYS A 133 21.49 -16.30 17.44
N PHE A 134 21.32 -16.84 18.64
CA PHE A 134 20.77 -18.17 18.84
C PHE A 134 19.25 -18.19 18.60
N GLY A 135 18.75 -19.35 18.14
CA GLY A 135 17.32 -19.58 17.89
C GLY A 135 16.99 -19.67 16.41
N ARG A 136 15.70 -19.85 16.10
CA ARG A 136 15.21 -19.95 14.72
C ARG A 136 14.71 -18.58 14.26
N PRO A 137 15.28 -17.98 13.20
CA PRO A 137 14.76 -16.71 12.68
C PRO A 137 13.38 -16.92 12.07
N THR A 138 12.48 -15.96 12.29
CA THR A 138 11.18 -15.93 11.63
C THR A 138 11.36 -15.51 10.18
N LEU A 139 11.07 -16.43 9.24
CA LEU A 139 11.04 -16.11 7.83
C LEU A 139 9.82 -15.21 7.55
N ARG A 140 10.08 -13.97 7.11
CA ARG A 140 9.04 -13.08 6.59
C ARG A 140 8.91 -13.36 5.10
N ASP A 141 7.74 -13.83 4.70
CA ASP A 141 7.51 -14.30 3.34
C ASP A 141 7.12 -13.13 2.42
N VAL A 142 5.92 -12.58 2.62
CA VAL A 142 5.37 -11.51 1.79
C VAL A 142 5.04 -10.30 2.64
N THR A 143 5.30 -9.10 2.12
CA THR A 143 4.94 -7.87 2.79
C THR A 143 3.43 -7.62 2.71
N VAL A 144 2.87 -6.93 3.71
CA VAL A 144 1.46 -6.52 3.68
C VAL A 144 1.16 -5.67 2.44
N ALA A 145 2.13 -4.87 1.98
CA ALA A 145 1.98 -4.04 0.80
C ALA A 145 1.77 -4.86 -0.48
N GLU A 146 2.58 -5.90 -0.69
CA GLU A 146 2.45 -6.80 -1.85
C GLU A 146 1.15 -7.60 -1.81
N LEU A 147 0.68 -7.94 -0.60
CA LEU A 147 -0.56 -8.68 -0.41
C LEU A 147 -1.81 -7.82 -0.67
N VAL A 148 -1.80 -6.57 -0.19
CA VAL A 148 -2.94 -5.63 -0.34
C VAL A 148 -2.98 -5.03 -1.74
N SER A 149 -1.82 -4.65 -2.28
CA SER A 149 -1.70 -4.01 -3.59
C SER A 149 -0.68 -4.79 -4.43
N PRO A 150 -1.10 -5.89 -5.09
CA PRO A 150 -0.21 -6.66 -5.93
C PRO A 150 0.39 -5.78 -7.03
N ALA A 151 1.65 -6.01 -7.36
CA ALA A 151 2.40 -5.29 -8.40
C ALA A 151 1.95 -5.67 -9.83
N LYS A 152 0.64 -5.75 -10.08
CA LYS A 152 0.05 -5.96 -11.41
C LYS A 152 -0.40 -4.64 -11.98
N SER A 153 -0.05 -4.39 -13.24
CA SER A 153 -0.56 -3.22 -13.95
C SER A 153 -2.05 -3.37 -14.25
N TYR A 154 -2.76 -2.25 -14.36
CA TYR A 154 -4.17 -2.25 -14.76
C TYR A 154 -4.40 -2.95 -16.11
N LEU A 155 -3.48 -2.75 -17.07
CA LEU A 155 -3.56 -3.34 -18.40
C LEU A 155 -3.46 -4.87 -18.35
N ASP A 156 -2.58 -5.40 -17.49
CA ASP A 156 -2.43 -6.85 -17.33
C ASP A 156 -3.68 -7.47 -16.71
N VAL A 157 -4.26 -6.82 -15.71
CA VAL A 157 -5.53 -7.25 -15.07
C VAL A 157 -6.66 -7.24 -16.10
N MET A 158 -6.78 -6.18 -16.89
CA MET A 158 -7.82 -6.06 -17.92
C MET A 158 -7.66 -7.12 -19.02
N LYS A 159 -6.42 -7.39 -19.45
CA LYS A 159 -6.10 -8.43 -20.43
C LYS A 159 -6.47 -9.82 -19.89
N GLN A 160 -6.13 -10.12 -18.65
CA GLN A 160 -6.47 -11.39 -18.00
C GLN A 160 -7.99 -11.56 -17.88
N SER A 161 -8.70 -10.51 -17.45
CA SER A 161 -10.16 -10.51 -17.35
C SER A 161 -10.81 -10.80 -18.72
N ARG A 162 -10.36 -10.12 -19.78
CA ARG A 162 -10.90 -10.30 -21.14
C ARG A 162 -10.77 -11.74 -21.66
N VAL A 163 -9.65 -12.41 -21.40
CA VAL A 163 -9.39 -13.77 -21.90
C VAL A 163 -10.37 -14.79 -21.31
N GLY A 164 -10.73 -14.66 -20.04
CA GLY A 164 -11.67 -15.55 -19.35
C GLY A 164 -13.14 -15.16 -19.47
N HIS A 165 -13.42 -13.94 -19.92
CA HIS A 165 -14.74 -13.31 -19.82
C HIS A 165 -15.85 -14.10 -20.54
N GLU A 166 -15.62 -14.55 -21.77
CA GLU A 166 -16.63 -15.30 -22.52
C GLU A 166 -17.02 -16.62 -21.84
N MET A 167 -16.06 -17.28 -21.18
CA MET A 167 -16.33 -18.49 -20.41
C MET A 167 -17.08 -18.18 -19.11
N TYR A 168 -16.73 -17.07 -18.45
CA TYR A 168 -17.39 -16.61 -17.23
C TYR A 168 -18.86 -16.23 -17.47
N LYS A 169 -19.16 -15.52 -18.57
CA LYS A 169 -20.54 -15.26 -19.01
C LYS A 169 -21.35 -16.54 -19.11
N LYS A 170 -20.80 -17.57 -19.74
CA LYS A 170 -21.51 -18.84 -19.96
C LYS A 170 -21.71 -19.66 -18.69
N THR A 171 -20.79 -19.57 -17.74
CA THR A 171 -20.78 -20.41 -16.54
C THR A 171 -21.46 -19.76 -15.35
N HIS A 172 -21.38 -18.43 -15.23
CA HIS A 172 -21.83 -17.68 -14.06
C HIS A 172 -22.82 -16.55 -14.39
N ASP A 173 -23.19 -16.37 -15.67
CA ASP A 173 -23.99 -15.23 -16.12
C ASP A 173 -23.38 -13.88 -15.70
N ASP A 174 -22.05 -13.81 -15.71
CA ASP A 174 -21.27 -12.62 -15.33
C ASP A 174 -21.03 -11.72 -16.55
N TYR A 175 -21.86 -10.70 -16.71
CA TYR A 175 -21.82 -9.75 -17.83
C TYR A 175 -21.21 -8.42 -17.42
N ASP A 176 -20.54 -7.74 -18.35
CA ASP A 176 -20.07 -6.38 -18.09
C ASP A 176 -21.27 -5.43 -17.87
N PRO A 177 -21.10 -4.36 -17.08
CA PRO A 177 -22.14 -3.35 -16.90
C PRO A 177 -22.53 -2.73 -18.25
N GLY A 178 -23.81 -2.86 -18.62
CA GLY A 178 -24.35 -2.36 -19.89
C GLY A 178 -24.20 -3.31 -21.07
N GLU A 179 -23.65 -4.50 -20.86
CA GLU A 179 -23.58 -5.52 -21.90
C GLU A 179 -24.96 -6.17 -22.14
N GLN A 180 -25.33 -6.34 -23.41
CA GLN A 180 -26.53 -7.06 -23.79
C GLN A 180 -26.26 -8.56 -23.91
N ILE A 181 -27.11 -9.38 -23.30
CA ILE A 181 -27.03 -10.84 -23.36
C ILE A 181 -27.19 -11.32 -24.81
N GLN A 182 -26.16 -11.96 -25.34
CA GLN A 182 -26.20 -12.62 -26.64
C GLN A 182 -26.74 -14.04 -26.49
N ARG A 183 -28.00 -14.25 -26.91
CA ARG A 183 -28.69 -15.55 -26.80
C ARG A 183 -28.33 -16.55 -27.91
N ASN A 184 -27.44 -16.19 -28.83
CA ASN A 184 -27.03 -17.01 -29.96
C ASN A 184 -28.21 -17.59 -30.77
N PHE A 185 -29.22 -16.76 -31.02
CA PHE A 185 -30.30 -17.12 -31.96
C PHE A 185 -29.73 -17.34 -33.37
N VAL A 186 -30.36 -18.22 -34.15
CA VAL A 186 -29.97 -18.51 -35.54
C VAL A 186 -29.95 -17.24 -36.40
N GLU A 187 -30.91 -16.35 -36.17
CA GLU A 187 -30.94 -15.02 -36.79
C GLU A 187 -30.57 -13.94 -35.78
N PRO A 188 -29.54 -13.12 -36.06
CA PRO A 188 -29.15 -12.04 -35.17
C PRO A 188 -30.19 -10.91 -35.17
N PHE A 189 -30.26 -10.20 -34.04
CA PHE A 189 -31.14 -9.05 -33.86
C PHE A 189 -30.77 -7.91 -34.83
N LYS A 190 -31.70 -7.55 -35.73
CA LYS A 190 -31.50 -6.49 -36.73
C LYS A 190 -32.04 -5.15 -36.23
N HIS A 191 -31.18 -4.34 -35.59
CA HIS A 191 -31.53 -3.03 -35.00
C HIS A 191 -32.40 -2.10 -35.88
N ASN A 192 -32.29 -2.20 -37.21
CA ASN A 192 -33.04 -1.37 -38.16
C ASN A 192 -34.45 -1.86 -38.47
N LEU A 193 -34.85 -3.02 -37.95
CA LEU A 193 -36.16 -3.59 -38.21
C LEU A 193 -37.12 -3.23 -37.07
N VAL A 194 -38.36 -2.92 -37.41
CA VAL A 194 -39.43 -2.82 -36.42
C VAL A 194 -39.95 -4.23 -36.15
N TRP A 195 -39.84 -4.69 -34.92
CA TRP A 195 -40.45 -5.96 -34.51
C TRP A 195 -41.89 -5.75 -34.08
N GLY A 196 -42.73 -6.74 -34.36
CA GLY A 196 -44.15 -6.73 -34.02
C GLY A 196 -45.02 -7.03 -35.24
N LYS A 197 -46.32 -7.12 -35.01
CA LYS A 197 -47.30 -7.29 -36.09
C LYS A 197 -47.61 -5.93 -36.69
N ASN A 198 -47.44 -5.78 -37.99
CA ASN A 198 -47.88 -4.58 -38.70
C ASN A 198 -49.40 -4.48 -38.60
N THR A 199 -49.87 -3.45 -37.88
CA THR A 199 -51.28 -3.09 -37.89
C THR A 199 -51.53 -2.20 -39.10
N SER A 200 -52.50 -2.55 -39.94
CA SER A 200 -52.96 -1.70 -41.06
C SER A 200 -53.77 -0.52 -40.50
N CYS A 201 -53.08 0.37 -39.79
CA CYS A 201 -53.63 1.65 -39.37
C CYS A 201 -52.99 2.73 -40.24
N ASP A 202 -53.80 3.60 -40.81
CA ASP A 202 -53.34 4.82 -41.48
C ASP A 202 -53.39 5.97 -40.46
N PRO A 203 -52.27 6.30 -39.79
CA PRO A 203 -52.27 7.34 -38.77
C PRO A 203 -52.53 8.75 -39.34
N GLN A 204 -52.40 8.94 -40.66
CA GLN A 204 -52.71 10.20 -41.32
C GLN A 204 -54.18 10.32 -41.71
N GLY A 205 -54.96 9.25 -41.57
CA GLY A 205 -56.40 9.25 -41.86
C GLY A 205 -56.73 9.51 -43.34
N GLY A 206 -55.79 9.28 -44.27
CA GLY A 206 -56.03 9.44 -45.71
C GLY A 206 -57.17 8.58 -46.24
N CYS A 207 -57.39 7.41 -45.63
CA CYS A 207 -58.54 6.56 -45.92
C CYS A 207 -59.89 7.15 -45.48
N ILE A 208 -59.92 8.04 -44.46
CA ILE A 208 -61.16 8.67 -43.97
C ILE A 208 -61.77 9.55 -45.03
N LYS A 209 -60.96 10.31 -45.77
CA LYS A 209 -61.44 11.18 -46.86
C LYS A 209 -62.20 10.39 -47.93
N LYS A 210 -61.72 9.20 -48.30
CA LYS A 210 -62.39 8.32 -49.27
C LYS A 210 -63.74 7.83 -48.76
N VAL A 211 -63.84 7.49 -47.47
CA VAL A 211 -65.08 7.03 -46.84
C VAL A 211 -66.10 8.16 -46.68
N MET A 212 -65.64 9.37 -46.31
CA MET A 212 -66.52 10.54 -46.14
C MET A 212 -66.97 11.17 -47.45
N THR A 213 -66.25 10.92 -48.55
CA THR A 213 -66.68 11.36 -49.87
C THR A 213 -67.79 10.43 -50.34
N MET A 214 -69.02 10.77 -50.00
CA MET A 214 -70.20 10.22 -50.66
C MET A 214 -70.14 10.68 -52.11
N LYS A 215 -69.70 9.78 -53.00
CA LYS A 215 -69.88 10.02 -54.43
C LYS A 215 -71.39 10.17 -54.66
N SER A 216 -71.80 11.27 -55.26
CA SER A 216 -73.12 11.32 -55.89
C SER A 216 -73.17 10.16 -56.88
N ASP A 217 -74.27 9.40 -56.82
CA ASP A 217 -74.49 8.19 -57.61
C ASP A 217 -73.84 8.32 -59.00
N GLU A 218 -72.90 7.43 -59.30
CA GLU A 218 -72.43 7.22 -60.68
C GLU A 218 -73.69 7.10 -61.57
N ASP A 219 -73.67 7.59 -62.81
CA ASP A 219 -74.85 7.52 -63.69
C ASP A 219 -75.32 6.05 -63.85
N ILE A 220 -76.27 5.63 -63.02
CA ILE A 220 -76.83 4.29 -63.07
C ILE A 220 -77.71 4.27 -64.31
N LEU A 221 -77.33 3.46 -65.30
CA LEU A 221 -78.19 3.22 -66.46
C LEU A 221 -79.46 2.51 -65.99
N VAL A 222 -80.59 3.23 -66.04
CA VAL A 222 -81.90 2.71 -65.64
C VAL A 222 -82.80 2.59 -66.87
N SER A 223 -83.67 1.57 -66.89
CA SER A 223 -84.67 1.42 -67.95
C SER A 223 -85.61 2.62 -68.01
N LYS A 224 -86.01 3.00 -69.23
CA LYS A 224 -86.86 4.18 -69.47
C LYS A 224 -88.13 4.17 -68.61
N VAL A 225 -88.79 3.02 -68.52
CA VAL A 225 -90.03 2.84 -67.74
C VAL A 225 -89.82 3.17 -66.26
N LEU A 226 -88.71 2.71 -65.67
CA LEU A 226 -88.41 2.97 -64.26
C LEU A 226 -88.03 4.43 -64.03
N SER A 227 -87.33 5.06 -64.97
CA SER A 227 -86.97 6.48 -64.91
C SER A 227 -88.22 7.37 -64.96
N ASP A 228 -89.10 7.15 -65.94
CA ASP A 228 -90.35 7.89 -66.11
C ASP A 228 -91.26 7.74 -64.88
N HIS A 229 -91.34 6.53 -64.31
CA HIS A 229 -92.10 6.29 -63.09
C HIS A 229 -91.55 7.07 -61.89
N ARG A 230 -90.22 7.09 -61.70
CA ARG A 230 -89.57 7.83 -60.61
C ARG A 230 -89.77 9.35 -60.77
N HIS A 231 -89.69 9.87 -61.99
CA HIS A 231 -89.96 11.29 -62.26
C HIS A 231 -91.41 11.69 -61.94
N ARG A 232 -92.38 10.81 -62.23
CA ARG A 232 -93.79 11.08 -61.94
C ARG A 232 -94.12 11.01 -60.46
N THR A 233 -93.47 10.11 -59.72
CA THR A 233 -93.85 9.79 -58.32
C THR A 233 -92.99 10.47 -57.26
N LYS A 234 -91.77 10.92 -57.59
CA LYS A 234 -90.94 11.69 -56.65
C LYS A 234 -91.53 13.10 -56.48
N HIS A 235 -91.77 13.46 -55.23
CA HIS A 235 -92.10 14.82 -54.84
C HIS A 235 -90.84 15.70 -54.98
N LEU A 236 -90.98 16.83 -55.67
CA LEU A 236 -89.93 17.82 -55.79
C LEU A 236 -90.09 18.84 -54.64
N VAL A 237 -88.98 19.19 -54.00
CA VAL A 237 -88.95 20.32 -53.06
C VAL A 237 -88.88 21.58 -53.91
N GLY A 238 -89.88 22.47 -53.76
CA GLY A 238 -89.97 23.77 -54.43
C GLY A 238 -89.36 24.89 -53.62
#